data_AF-A2A7P3-F1
#
_entry.id   AF-A2A7P3-F1
#
_cell.length_a   1.000
_cell.length_b   1.000
_cell.length_c   1.000
_cell.angle_alpha   90.00
_cell.angle_beta   90.00
_cell.angle_gamma   90.00
#
_symmetry.space_group_name_H-M   'P 1'
#
loop_
_entity.id
_entity.type
_entity.pdbx_description
1 polymer ?
#
loop_
_entity_poly.entity_id
_entity_poly.type
_entity_poly.pdbx_seq_one_letter_code
_entity_poly.pdbx_strand_id
1 'polypeptide(L)'
;MKKVTGRLMLAVGGAVLGSLQFGYNTGVINAPQKVIEEFYNQTWNHRYGEPIPSTTLTTLWSLSVAIFSVGGMIGSFSVGLFVNRFGRRNSMLMMNLLAFVAAVLMGFSKLGKSFEMLILGRFIIGVYCGLTTGFVPMYV
;
A
#
# COMPACT_ATOMS: atom_id res chain seq x y z
N MET A 1 -10.92 21.34 -32.96
CA MET A 1 -11.23 20.69 -31.67
C MET A 1 -10.54 19.33 -31.59
N LYS A 2 -9.75 19.06 -30.54
CA LYS A 2 -9.19 17.72 -30.31
C LYS A 2 -10.35 16.80 -29.87
N LYS A 3 -10.55 15.68 -30.57
CA LYS A 3 -11.61 14.71 -30.26
C LYS A 3 -11.13 13.73 -29.18
N VAL A 4 -11.98 13.40 -28.22
CA VAL A 4 -11.73 12.30 -27.27
C VAL A 4 -11.83 10.99 -28.04
N THR A 5 -10.74 10.23 -28.09
CA THR A 5 -10.69 8.95 -28.80
C THR A 5 -10.81 7.79 -27.80
N GLY A 6 -11.34 6.64 -28.24
CA GLY A 6 -11.41 5.44 -27.40
C GLY A 6 -10.06 4.98 -26.85
N ARG A 7 -8.98 5.17 -27.63
CA ARG A 7 -7.60 4.89 -27.18
C ARG A 7 -7.16 5.80 -26.03
N LEU A 8 -7.53 7.08 -26.06
CA LEU A 8 -7.25 8.01 -24.97
C LEU A 8 -8.00 7.62 -23.71
N MET A 9 -9.29 7.25 -23.83
CA MET A 9 -10.09 6.78 -22.68
C MET A 9 -9.47 5.54 -22.04
N LEU A 10 -8.99 4.58 -22.82
CA LEU A 10 -8.32 3.38 -22.29
C LEU A 10 -6.99 3.71 -21.60
N ALA A 11 -6.19 4.61 -22.16
CA ALA A 11 -4.92 5.02 -21.56
C ALA A 11 -5.13 5.72 -20.22
N VAL A 12 -6.02 6.72 -20.17
CA VAL A 12 -6.35 7.45 -18.93
C VAL A 12 -7.02 6.51 -17.93
N GLY A 13 -7.97 5.70 -18.37
CA GLY A 13 -8.67 4.71 -17.54
C GLY A 13 -7.72 3.74 -16.86
N GLY A 14 -6.73 3.22 -17.59
CA GLY A 14 -5.69 2.35 -17.04
C GLY A 14 -4.79 3.06 -16.03
N ALA A 15 -4.44 4.33 -16.26
CA ALA A 15 -3.61 5.11 -15.35
C ALA A 15 -4.33 5.40 -14.02
N VAL A 16 -5.61 5.80 -14.05
CA VAL A 16 -6.35 6.14 -12.83
C VAL A 16 -6.66 4.94 -11.92
N LEU A 17 -6.48 3.69 -12.39
CA LEU A 17 -6.52 2.51 -11.52
C LEU A 17 -5.51 2.62 -10.37
N GLY A 18 -4.34 3.23 -10.62
CA GLY A 18 -3.37 3.51 -9.58
C GLY A 18 -3.88 4.50 -8.53
N SER A 19 -4.60 5.54 -8.95
CA SER A 19 -5.24 6.50 -8.04
C SER A 19 -6.36 5.85 -7.21
N LEU A 20 -7.13 4.93 -7.81
CA LEU A 20 -8.11 4.13 -7.08
C LEU A 20 -7.43 3.26 -6.01
N GLN A 21 -6.28 2.66 -6.35
CA GLN A 21 -5.52 1.85 -5.40
C GLN A 21 -4.93 2.68 -4.25
N PHE A 22 -4.51 3.92 -4.52
CA PHE A 22 -4.13 4.88 -3.48
C PHE A 22 -5.28 5.16 -2.51
N GLY A 23 -6.47 5.50 -3.03
CA GLY A 23 -7.66 5.74 -2.20
C GLY A 23 -8.06 4.52 -1.38
N TYR A 24 -8.08 3.34 -2.00
CA TYR A 24 -8.42 2.08 -1.33
C TYR A 24 -7.48 1.79 -0.14
N ASN A 25 -6.16 1.84 -0.33
CA ASN A 25 -5.20 1.51 0.73
C ASN A 25 -5.20 2.52 1.88
N THR A 26 -5.58 3.77 1.60
CA THR A 26 -5.78 4.82 2.60
C THR A 26 -7.00 4.52 3.48
N GLY A 27 -8.12 4.08 2.88
CA GLY A 27 -9.38 3.88 3.60
C GLY A 27 -9.57 2.49 4.23
N VAL A 28 -9.00 1.44 3.63
CA VAL A 28 -9.29 0.04 3.98
C VAL A 28 -8.91 -0.34 5.40
N ILE A 29 -7.96 0.38 6.03
CA ILE A 29 -7.50 0.04 7.39
C ILE A 29 -8.51 0.40 8.48
N ASN A 30 -9.40 1.37 8.24
CA ASN A 30 -10.20 1.96 9.30
C ASN A 30 -11.35 1.05 9.75
N ALA A 31 -12.09 0.48 8.79
CA ALA A 31 -13.24 -0.37 9.10
C ALA A 31 -12.88 -1.67 9.87
N PRO A 32 -11.81 -2.42 9.51
CA PRO A 32 -11.44 -3.66 10.20
C PRO A 32 -10.52 -3.44 11.41
N GLN A 33 -10.38 -2.22 11.94
CA GLN A 33 -9.45 -1.92 13.05
C GLN A 33 -9.54 -2.93 14.20
N LYS A 34 -10.75 -3.11 14.77
CA LYS A 34 -10.96 -4.02 15.91
C LYS A 34 -10.60 -5.47 15.57
N VAL A 35 -10.88 -5.92 14.34
CA VAL A 35 -10.58 -7.28 13.89
C VAL A 35 -9.07 -7.50 13.75
N ILE A 36 -8.33 -6.50 13.28
CA ILE A 36 -6.87 -6.58 13.16
C ILE A 36 -6.20 -6.48 14.54
N GLU A 37 -6.70 -5.63 15.43
CA GLU A 37 -6.24 -5.55 16.82
C GLU A 37 -6.44 -6.89 17.56
N GLU A 38 -7.59 -7.55 17.34
CA GLU A 38 -7.83 -8.89 17.89
C GLU A 38 -6.85 -9.92 17.32
N PHE A 39 -6.56 -9.87 16.02
CA PHE A 39 -5.51 -10.69 15.40
C PHE A 39 -4.12 -10.45 16.02
N TYR A 40 -3.79 -9.20 16.36
CA TYR A 40 -2.52 -8.87 17.03
C TYR A 40 -2.48 -9.48 18.42
N ASN A 41 -3.55 -9.37 19.19
CA ASN A 41 -3.65 -9.97 20.51
C ASN A 41 -3.56 -11.51 20.44
N GLN A 42 -4.27 -12.15 19.50
CA GLN A 42 -4.21 -13.61 19.29
C GLN A 42 -2.79 -14.06 18.92
N THR A 43 -2.10 -13.30 18.06
CA THR A 43 -0.72 -13.59 17.65
C THR A 43 0.26 -13.40 18.81
N TRP A 44 0.09 -12.34 19.61
CA TRP A 44 0.93 -12.07 20.79
C TRP A 44 0.77 -13.17 21.84
N ASN A 45 -0.47 -13.53 22.18
CA ASN A 45 -0.77 -14.59 23.13
C ASN A 45 -0.22 -15.94 22.67
N HIS A 46 -0.29 -16.24 21.36
CA HIS A 46 0.34 -17.45 20.82
C HIS A 46 1.87 -17.48 20.98
N ARG A 47 2.54 -16.33 20.99
CA ARG A 47 4.01 -16.24 21.08
C ARG A 47 4.52 -16.14 22.52
N TYR A 48 3.80 -15.42 23.37
CA TYR A 48 4.26 -15.05 24.71
C TYR A 48 3.40 -15.65 25.83
N GLY A 49 2.26 -16.28 25.52
CA GLY A 49 1.38 -16.91 26.50
C GLY A 49 0.56 -15.92 27.35
N GLU A 50 0.60 -14.63 27.02
CA GLU A 50 -0.11 -13.57 27.72
C GLU A 50 -0.85 -12.64 26.73
N PRO A 51 -1.94 -11.99 27.15
CA PRO A 51 -2.60 -10.99 26.33
C PRO A 51 -1.72 -9.76 26.14
N ILE A 52 -1.83 -9.12 24.97
CA ILE A 52 -1.04 -7.94 24.67
C ILE A 52 -1.46 -6.75 25.56
N PRO A 53 -0.51 -5.99 26.14
CA PRO A 53 -0.83 -4.76 26.84
C PRO A 53 -1.51 -3.73 25.92
N SER A 54 -2.50 -3.00 26.42
CA SER A 54 -3.29 -2.04 25.62
C SER A 54 -2.45 -0.93 25.00
N THR A 55 -1.42 -0.46 25.70
CA THR A 55 -0.45 0.54 25.21
C THR A 55 0.37 0.01 24.04
N THR A 56 0.86 -1.24 24.14
CA THR A 56 1.62 -1.91 23.07
C THR A 56 0.74 -2.16 21.85
N LEU A 57 -0.50 -2.60 22.05
CA LEU A 57 -1.47 -2.82 20.97
C LEU A 57 -1.75 -1.52 20.20
N THR A 58 -2.02 -0.44 20.92
CA THR A 58 -2.26 0.88 20.31
C THR A 58 -1.05 1.35 19.53
N THR A 59 0.17 1.11 20.05
CA THR A 59 1.42 1.48 19.39
C THR A 59 1.65 0.66 18.12
N LEU A 60 1.44 -0.66 18.15
CA LEU A 60 1.56 -1.55 16.98
C LEU A 60 0.54 -1.21 15.91
N TRP A 61 -0.71 -0.97 16.30
CA TRP A 61 -1.75 -0.52 15.37
C TRP A 61 -1.38 0.82 14.72
N SER A 62 -0.98 1.80 15.54
CA SER A 62 -0.56 3.12 15.07
C SER A 62 0.62 3.03 14.11
N LEU A 63 1.61 2.17 14.41
CA LEU A 63 2.73 1.89 13.52
C LEU A 63 2.26 1.29 12.19
N SER A 64 1.32 0.34 12.23
CA SER A 64 0.76 -0.32 11.04
C SER A 64 0.05 0.67 10.11
N VAL A 65 -0.61 1.69 10.67
CA VAL A 65 -1.23 2.78 9.91
C VAL A 65 -0.17 3.77 9.41
N ALA A 66 0.71 4.24 10.28
CA ALA A 66 1.66 5.31 9.99
C ALA A 66 2.76 4.91 8.99
N ILE A 67 3.19 3.64 9.01
CA ILE A 67 4.27 3.16 8.13
C ILE A 67 3.89 3.25 6.64
N PHE A 68 2.60 3.24 6.32
CA PHE A 68 2.10 3.50 4.96
C PHE A 68 2.53 4.89 4.46
N SER A 69 2.39 5.91 5.30
CA SER A 69 2.80 7.28 4.97
C SER A 69 4.32 7.39 4.81
N VAL A 70 5.09 6.67 5.63
CA VAL A 70 6.56 6.60 5.48
C VAL A 70 6.95 6.01 4.13
N GLY A 71 6.33 4.89 3.74
CA GLY A 71 6.50 4.33 2.41
C GLY A 71 6.11 5.32 1.31
N GLY A 72 4.97 6.00 1.48
CA GLY A 72 4.49 7.03 0.56
C GLY A 72 5.47 8.18 0.35
N MET A 73 6.12 8.67 1.40
CA MET A 73 7.15 9.71 1.31
C MET A 73 8.35 9.24 0.47
N ILE A 74 8.86 8.03 0.76
CA ILE A 74 9.99 7.44 0.03
C ILE A 74 9.63 7.21 -1.45
N GLY A 75 8.45 6.67 -1.70
CA GLY A 75 7.93 6.43 -3.05
C GLY A 75 7.81 7.72 -3.84
N SER A 76 7.21 8.76 -3.25
CA SER A 76 6.99 10.06 -3.90
C SER A 76 8.32 10.73 -4.27
N PHE A 77 9.31 10.66 -3.39
CA PHE A 77 10.64 11.20 -3.67
C PHE A 77 11.36 10.46 -4.81
N SER A 78 11.09 9.17 -4.97
CA SER A 78 11.76 8.31 -5.96
C SER A 78 11.14 8.38 -7.37
N VAL A 79 10.02 9.08 -7.56
CA VAL A 79 9.27 9.17 -8.83
C VAL A 79 10.17 9.55 -10.01
N GLY A 80 10.98 10.60 -9.86
CA GLY A 80 11.82 11.12 -10.93
C GLY A 80 12.86 10.12 -11.44
N LEU A 81 13.41 9.28 -10.54
CA LEU A 81 14.39 8.26 -10.90
C LEU A 81 13.78 7.20 -11.83
N PHE A 82 12.57 6.75 -11.54
CA PHE A 82 11.90 5.73 -12.33
C PHE A 82 11.39 6.27 -13.67
N VAL A 83 10.75 7.45 -13.66
CA VAL A 83 10.19 8.01 -14.89
C VAL A 83 11.27 8.37 -15.91
N ASN A 84 12.38 8.96 -15.47
CA ASN A 84 13.45 9.38 -16.36
C ASN A 84 14.24 8.19 -16.92
N ARG A 85 14.29 7.06 -16.20
CA ARG A 85 15.02 5.86 -16.63
C ARG A 85 14.19 4.88 -17.45
N PHE A 86 12.93 4.65 -17.07
CA PHE A 86 12.10 3.61 -17.66
C PHE A 86 10.91 4.14 -18.48
N GLY A 87 10.58 5.43 -18.34
CA GLY A 87 9.43 6.06 -18.98
C GLY A 87 8.11 5.81 -18.23
N ARG A 88 7.15 6.72 -18.39
CA ARG A 88 5.93 6.82 -17.55
C ARG A 88 5.09 5.54 -17.55
N ARG A 89 4.78 5.01 -18.75
CA ARG A 89 3.97 3.79 -18.90
C ARG A 89 4.64 2.56 -18.30
N ASN A 90 5.93 2.37 -18.56
CA ASN A 90 6.65 1.19 -18.09
C ASN A 90 6.87 1.25 -16.58
N SER A 91 7.15 2.43 -16.02
CA SER A 91 7.24 2.62 -14.57
C SER A 91 5.93 2.23 -13.87
N MET A 92 4.76 2.65 -14.39
CA MET A 92 3.47 2.25 -13.83
C MET A 92 3.26 0.72 -13.90
N LEU A 93 3.62 0.08 -15.02
CA LEU A 93 3.49 -1.37 -15.17
C LEU A 93 4.41 -2.13 -14.20
N MET A 94 5.68 -1.73 -14.09
CA MET A 94 6.65 -2.38 -13.20
C MET A 94 6.28 -2.28 -11.73
N MET A 95 5.72 -1.14 -11.30
CA MET A 95 5.35 -0.95 -9.89
C MET A 95 4.21 -1.84 -9.43
N ASN A 96 3.41 -2.42 -10.32
CA ASN A 96 2.43 -3.45 -9.93
C ASN A 96 3.08 -4.64 -9.22
N LEU A 97 4.38 -4.91 -9.43
CA LEU A 97 5.11 -5.91 -8.65
C LEU A 97 5.06 -5.60 -7.15
N LEU A 98 5.25 -4.34 -6.75
CA LEU A 98 5.16 -3.92 -5.35
C LEU A 98 3.75 -4.12 -4.80
N ALA A 99 2.72 -3.84 -5.62
CA ALA A 99 1.33 -4.09 -5.24
C ALA A 99 1.06 -5.58 -4.99
N PHE A 100 1.54 -6.47 -5.85
CA PHE A 100 1.40 -7.93 -5.66
C PHE A 100 2.14 -8.41 -4.42
N VAL A 101 3.39 -7.99 -4.21
CA VAL A 101 4.17 -8.37 -3.02
C VAL A 101 3.46 -7.91 -1.75
N ALA A 102 2.98 -6.68 -1.72
CA ALA A 102 2.25 -6.16 -0.57
C ALA A 102 0.92 -6.90 -0.33
N ALA A 103 0.19 -7.24 -1.39
CA ALA A 103 -1.06 -8.01 -1.28
C ALA A 103 -0.82 -9.41 -0.70
N VAL A 104 0.26 -10.09 -1.13
CA VAL A 104 0.65 -11.40 -0.58
C VAL A 104 1.03 -11.25 0.90
N LEU A 105 1.89 -10.29 1.25
CA LEU A 105 2.30 -10.08 2.64
C LEU A 105 1.12 -9.77 3.57
N MET A 106 0.22 -8.87 3.16
CA MET A 106 -0.95 -8.53 3.97
C MET A 106 -1.98 -9.67 4.00
N GLY A 107 -2.21 -10.36 2.87
CA GLY A 107 -3.19 -11.43 2.76
C GLY A 107 -2.82 -12.69 3.53
N PHE A 108 -1.53 -13.04 3.55
CA PHE A 108 -1.01 -14.21 4.29
C PHE A 108 -0.57 -13.90 5.72
N SER A 109 -0.63 -12.64 6.17
CA SER A 109 -0.21 -12.24 7.52
C SER A 109 -0.94 -13.01 8.63
N LYS A 110 -2.24 -13.27 8.46
CA LYS A 110 -3.05 -14.07 9.39
C LYS A 110 -2.66 -15.55 9.40
N LEU A 111 -2.41 -16.15 8.22
CA LEU A 111 -1.98 -17.55 8.13
C LEU A 111 -0.60 -17.74 8.75
N GLY A 112 0.31 -16.78 8.53
CA GLY A 112 1.65 -16.77 9.10
C GLY A 112 1.71 -16.35 10.57
N LYS A 113 0.59 -15.99 11.21
CA LYS A 113 0.54 -15.46 12.59
C LYS A 113 1.61 -14.38 12.80
N SER A 114 1.67 -13.41 11.88
CA SER A 114 2.69 -12.37 11.89
C SER A 114 2.10 -11.00 11.58
N PHE A 115 2.13 -10.12 12.59
CA PHE A 115 1.83 -8.71 12.42
C PHE A 115 2.97 -7.98 11.69
N GLU A 116 4.20 -8.50 11.72
CA GLU A 116 5.35 -7.96 10.98
C GLU A 116 5.12 -8.03 9.46
N MET A 117 4.54 -9.12 8.97
CA MET A 117 4.15 -9.23 7.56
C MET A 117 3.12 -8.18 7.15
N LEU A 118 2.17 -7.85 8.05
CA LEU A 118 1.18 -6.80 7.79
C LEU A 118 1.85 -5.43 7.74
N ILE A 119 2.70 -5.11 8.72
CA ILE A 119 3.45 -3.85 8.78
C ILE A 119 4.36 -3.68 7.55
N LEU A 120 5.08 -4.73 7.14
CA LEU A 120 5.91 -4.70 5.95
C LEU A 120 5.09 -4.54 4.67
N GLY A 121 3.96 -5.25 4.56
CA GLY A 121 3.03 -5.08 3.46
C GLY A 121 2.47 -3.65 3.37
N ARG A 122 2.17 -3.03 4.52
CA ARG A 122 1.75 -1.62 4.62
C ARG A 122 2.82 -0.65 4.15
N PHE A 123 4.08 -0.90 4.49
CA PHE A 123 5.20 -0.11 4.02
C PHE A 123 5.34 -0.21 2.49
N ILE A 124 5.35 -1.42 1.94
CA ILE A 124 5.55 -1.66 0.50
C ILE A 124 4.40 -1.08 -0.34
N ILE A 125 3.15 -1.26 0.10
CA ILE A 125 2.01 -0.63 -0.61
C ILE A 125 2.04 0.90 -0.47
N GLY A 126 2.57 1.42 0.64
CA GLY A 126 2.87 2.85 0.79
C GLY A 126 3.83 3.36 -0.27
N VAL A 127 4.95 2.66 -0.49
CA VAL A 127 5.92 3.00 -1.55
C VAL A 127 5.27 2.98 -2.94
N TYR A 128 4.49 1.93 -3.24
CA TYR A 128 3.71 1.85 -4.48
C TYR A 128 2.78 3.06 -4.64
N CYS A 129 2.02 3.38 -3.60
CA CYS A 129 1.07 4.48 -3.57
C CYS A 129 1.77 5.84 -3.79
N GLY A 130 2.90 6.09 -3.12
CA GLY A 130 3.68 7.32 -3.32
C GLY A 130 4.29 7.46 -4.71
N LEU A 131 4.72 6.36 -5.34
CA LEU A 131 5.17 6.39 -6.73
C LEU A 131 4.00 6.70 -7.67
N THR A 132 2.85 6.10 -7.40
CA THR A 132 1.65 6.20 -8.23
C THR A 132 1.03 7.61 -8.20
N THR A 133 1.05 8.30 -7.06
CA THR A 133 0.60 9.69 -6.97
C THR A 133 1.45 10.65 -7.82
N GLY A 134 2.70 10.31 -8.12
CA GLY A 134 3.53 11.05 -9.07
C GLY A 134 3.37 10.58 -10.52
N PHE A 135 3.21 9.28 -10.75
CA PHE A 135 3.12 8.72 -12.11
C PHE A 135 1.82 9.06 -12.82
N VAL A 136 0.68 8.93 -12.13
CA VAL A 136 -0.64 9.09 -12.77
C VAL A 136 -0.84 10.52 -13.30
N PRO A 137 -0.61 11.60 -12.52
CA PRO A 137 -0.75 12.96 -13.04
C PRO A 137 0.29 13.34 -14.11
N MET A 138 1.43 12.64 -14.17
CA MET A 138 2.45 12.88 -15.19
C MET A 138 2.16 12.13 -16.50
N TYR A 139 1.35 11.07 -16.44
CA TYR A 139 0.97 10.29 -17.60
C TYR A 139 -0.29 10.81 -18.30
N VAL A 140 -1.26 11.29 -17.51
CA VAL A 140 -2.52 11.92 -17.97
C VAL A 140 -2.23 13.34 -18.47
#